data_AF-A0AAD5RBU0-F1
#
_entry.id   AF-A0AAD5RBU0-F1
#
_cell.length_a   1.000
_cell.length_b   1.000
_cell.length_c   1.000
_cell.angle_alpha   90.00
_cell.angle_beta   90.00
_cell.angle_gamma   90.00
#
_symmetry.space_group_name_H-M   'P 1'
#
loop_
_entity.id
_entity.type
_entity.pdbx_description
1 polymer ?
#
loop_
_entity_poly.entity_id
_entity_poly.type
_entity_poly.pdbx_seq_one_letter_code
_entity_poly.pdbx_strand_id
1 'polypeptide(L)' 'MKASADEVLWTDLMEKYQCSSKWNALLAWAQANLAEYPTISVSNFTSDWSDGRAFCALIHHFKPGMIVKFEVGALSLKG' A
#
# COMPACT_ATOMS: atom_id res chain seq x y z
N MET A 1 -31.51 -9.50 5.10
CA MET A 1 -30.81 -8.24 4.73
C MET A 1 -29.63 -8.61 3.84
N LYS A 2 -29.52 -8.04 2.64
CA LYS A 2 -28.30 -8.21 1.83
C LYS A 2 -27.26 -7.22 2.32
N ALA A 3 -26.04 -7.67 2.54
CA ALA A 3 -24.92 -6.78 2.83
C ALA A 3 -24.72 -5.82 1.64
N SER A 4 -24.33 -4.58 1.93
CA SER A 4 -23.92 -3.63 0.89
C SER A 4 -22.71 -4.19 0.14
N ALA A 5 -22.54 -3.85 -1.13
CA ALA A 5 -21.38 -4.25 -1.93
C ALA A 5 -20.05 -3.89 -1.23
N ASP A 6 -20.00 -2.74 -0.55
CA ASP A 6 -18.84 -2.31 0.22
C ASP A 6 -18.55 -3.23 1.41
N GLU A 7 -19.59 -3.73 2.08
CA GLU A 7 -19.42 -4.62 3.23
C GLU A 7 -18.89 -5.99 2.81
N VAL A 8 -19.27 -6.48 1.62
CA VAL A 8 -18.70 -7.70 1.03
C VAL A 8 -17.21 -7.49 0.73
N LEU A 9 -16.86 -6.38 0.06
CA LEU A 9 -15.47 -6.06 -0.26
C LEU A 9 -14.57 -6.00 0.98
N TRP A 10 -15.02 -5.33 2.04
CA TRP A 10 -14.25 -5.23 3.28
C TRP A 10 -14.10 -6.58 3.97
N THR A 11 -15.14 -7.42 3.92
CA THR A 11 -15.09 -8.77 4.48
C THR A 11 -14.03 -9.61 3.77
N ASP A 12 -14.03 -9.63 2.44
CA ASP A 12 -13.06 -10.36 1.63
C ASP A 12 -11.62 -9.89 1.88
N LEU A 13 -11.42 -8.57 1.99
CA LEU A 13 -10.09 -8.01 2.27
C LEU A 13 -9.59 -8.39 3.67
N MET A 14 -10.45 -8.27 4.69
CA MET A 14 -10.12 -8.62 6.06
C MET A 14 -9.83 -10.13 6.21
N GLU A 15 -10.59 -10.99 5.52
CA GLU A 15 -10.35 -12.43 5.47
C GLU A 15 -9.02 -12.77 4.79
N LYS A 16 -8.76 -12.18 3.61
CA LYS A 16 -7.52 -12.41 2.84
C LYS A 16 -6.26 -12.12 3.64
N TYR A 17 -6.28 -11.06 4.45
CA TYR A 17 -5.13 -10.62 5.26
C TYR A 17 -5.26 -10.96 6.74
N GLN A 18 -6.25 -11.77 7.14
CA GLN A 18 -6.46 -12.24 8.52
C GLN A 18 -6.48 -11.10 9.56
N CYS A 19 -7.16 -10.00 9.23
CA CYS A 19 -7.21 -8.79 10.06
C CYS A 19 -8.59 -8.59 10.68
N SER A 20 -8.63 -8.09 11.91
CA SER A 20 -9.88 -7.80 12.65
C SER A 20 -10.47 -6.41 12.36
N SER A 21 -9.77 -5.57 11.59
CA SER A 21 -10.22 -4.21 11.26
C SER A 21 -9.93 -3.84 9.80
N LYS A 22 -10.81 -3.01 9.22
CA LYS A 22 -10.64 -2.46 7.85
C LYS A 22 -9.31 -1.72 7.71
N TRP A 23 -8.89 -1.00 8.74
CA TRP A 23 -7.61 -0.28 8.80
C TRP A 23 -6.42 -1.22 8.67
N ASN A 24 -6.36 -2.28 9.49
CA ASN A 24 -5.25 -3.22 9.46
C ASN A 24 -5.23 -4.03 8.16
N ALA A 25 -6.40 -4.39 7.64
CA ALA A 25 -6.51 -5.09 6.36
C ALA A 25 -5.98 -4.24 5.20
N LEU A 26 -6.30 -2.94 5.17
CA LEU A 26 -5.77 -2.03 4.16
C LEU A 26 -4.26 -1.83 4.30
N LEU A 27 -3.75 -1.76 5.54
CA LEU A 27 -2.30 -1.64 5.79
C LEU A 27 -1.56 -2.91 5.32
N ALA A 28 -2.08 -4.08 5.66
CA ALA A 28 -1.53 -5.36 5.20
C ALA A 28 -1.57 -5.49 3.66
N TRP A 29 -2.65 -5.01 3.04
CA TRP A 29 -2.72 -4.90 1.58
C TRP A 29 -1.61 -4.00 1.03
N ALA A 30 -1.40 -2.81 1.60
CA ALA A 30 -0.35 -1.90 1.14
C ALA A 30 1.03 -2.55 1.29
N GLN A 31 1.33 -3.18 2.42
CA GLN A 31 2.58 -3.90 2.67
C GLN A 31 2.81 -5.01 1.63
N ALA A 32 1.78 -5.80 1.31
CA ALA A 32 1.89 -6.89 0.34
C ALA A 32 2.19 -6.38 -1.07
N ASN A 33 1.55 -5.29 -1.52
CA ASN A 33 1.80 -4.70 -2.85
C ASN A 33 3.16 -3.96 -2.91
N LEU A 34 3.71 -3.57 -1.76
CA LEU A 34 5.00 -2.89 -1.66
C LEU A 34 6.18 -3.85 -1.39
N ALA A 35 5.95 -5.15 -1.26
CA ALA A 35 6.98 -6.15 -0.96
C ALA A 35 8.14 -6.18 -1.99
N GLU A 36 7.90 -5.76 -3.23
CA GLU A 36 8.90 -5.69 -4.30
C GLU A 36 9.77 -4.40 -4.28
N TYR A 37 9.57 -3.53 -3.30
CA TYR A 37 10.30 -2.27 -3.09
C TYR A 37 11.04 -2.31 -1.74
N PRO A 38 12.26 -2.89 -1.69
CA PRO A 38 12.98 -3.13 -0.43
C PRO A 38 13.30 -1.85 0.38
N THR A 39 13.30 -0.69 -0.27
CA THR A 39 13.57 0.62 0.36
C THR A 39 12.30 1.33 0.85
N ILE A 40 11.14 0.68 0.74
CA ILE A 40 9.84 1.18 1.16
C ILE A 40 9.25 0.19 2.18
N SER A 41 8.93 0.69 3.36
CA SER A 41 8.21 -0.05 4.38
C SER A 41 7.13 0.86 4.96
N VAL A 42 5.91 0.34 5.10
CA VAL A 42 4.79 1.10 5.65
C VAL A 42 4.20 0.36 6.85
N SER A 43 3.96 1.10 7.91
CA SER A 43 3.45 0.66 9.21
C SER A 43 2.28 1.52 9.70
N ASN A 44 2.02 2.65 9.05
CA ASN A 44 0.93 3.57 9.33
C ASN A 44 0.44 4.20 8.01
N PHE A 45 -0.61 5.04 8.09
CA PHE A 45 -1.11 5.86 6.96
C PHE A 45 -0.82 7.36 7.16
N THR A 46 0.24 7.70 7.89
CA THR A 46 0.62 9.08 8.20
C THR A 46 2.05 9.36 7.75
N SER A 47 3.03 9.21 8.65
CA SER A 47 4.44 9.57 8.39
C SER A 47 5.05 8.77 7.25
N ASP A 48 4.68 7.50 7.09
CA ASP A 48 5.30 6.60 6.11
C ASP A 48 4.91 6.94 4.66
N TRP A 49 3.96 7.84 4.48
CA TRP A 49 3.46 8.31 3.19
C TRP A 49 3.82 9.78 2.92
N SER A 50 4.40 10.46 3.91
CA SER A 50 4.61 11.91 3.89
C SER A 50 5.64 12.36 2.85
N ASP A 51 6.60 11.51 2.51
CA ASP A 51 7.59 11.75 1.45
C ASP A 51 7.07 11.37 0.04
N GLY A 52 5.85 10.84 -0.05
CA GLY A 52 5.20 10.42 -1.29
C GLY A 52 5.75 9.12 -1.92
N ARG A 53 6.81 8.52 -1.37
CA ARG A 53 7.49 7.38 -1.99
C ARG A 53 6.65 6.10 -1.95
N ALA A 54 6.00 5.83 -0.82
CA ALA A 54 5.09 4.70 -0.69
C ALA A 54 3.93 4.77 -1.69
N PHE A 55 3.41 5.97 -1.94
CA PHE A 55 2.35 6.20 -2.92
C PHE A 55 2.84 6.01 -4.36
N CYS A 56 4.01 6.57 -4.72
CA CYS A 56 4.64 6.35 -6.03
C CYS A 56 4.94 4.87 -6.28
N ALA A 57 5.39 4.14 -5.27
CA ALA A 57 5.65 2.70 -5.36
C ALA A 57 4.36 1.90 -5.63
N LEU A 58 3.24 2.22 -4.97
CA LEU A 58 1.96 1.58 -5.27
C LEU A 58 1.52 1.84 -6.72
N ILE A 59 1.64 3.08 -7.19
CA ILE A 59 1.32 3.42 -8.58
C ILE A 59 2.18 2.61 -9.55
N HIS A 60 3.49 2.55 -9.31
CA HIS A 60 4.41 1.78 -10.13
C HIS A 60 4.06 0.28 -10.14
N HIS A 61 3.61 -0.26 -9.01
CA HIS A 61 3.20 -1.66 -8.90
C HIS A 61 2.02 -1.99 -9.85
N PHE A 62 0.99 -1.15 -9.87
CA PHE A 62 -0.19 -1.38 -10.72
C PHE A 62 -0.02 -0.95 -12.18
N LYS A 63 0.87 0.02 -12.45
CA LYS A 63 1.10 0.54 -13.80
C LYS A 63 2.59 0.77 -14.06
N PRO A 64 3.38 -0.30 -14.26
CA PRO A 64 4.80 -0.19 -14.58
C PRO A 64 4.98 0.64 -15.86
N GLY A 65 5.85 1.67 -15.82
CA GLY A 65 6.10 2.57 -16.94
C GLY A 65 5.54 3.99 -16.80
N MET A 66 4.67 4.25 -15.81
CA MET A 66 4.27 5.62 -15.48
C MET A 66 5.27 6.34 -14.55
N ILE A 67 6.03 5.56 -13.77
CA ILE A 67 7.08 6.04 -12.85
C ILE A 67 8.31 5.16 -13.10
N VAL A 68 9.51 5.73 -13.08
CA VAL A 68 10.74 4.94 -13.23
C VAL A 68 11.13 4.35 -11.86
N LYS A 69 11.27 3.03 -11.76
CA LYS A 69 11.56 2.31 -10.49
C LYS A 69 12.79 2.87 -9.74
N PHE A 70 13.77 3.41 -10.47
CA PHE A 70 14.99 3.99 -9.89
C PHE A 70 14.72 5.27 -9.08
N GLU A 71 13.70 6.07 -9.44
CA GLU A 71 13.37 7.31 -8.72
C GLU A 71 12.76 7.04 -7.33
N VAL A 72 12.04 5.93 -7.18
CA VAL A 72 11.47 5.51 -5.89
C VAL A 72 12.56 5.18 -4.85
N GLY A 73 13.72 4.69 -5.31
CA GLY A 73 14.90 4.43 -4.48
C GLY A 73 15.87 5.62 -4.34
N ALA A 74 16.01 6.45 -5.39
CA ALA A 74 17.01 7.51 -5.46
C ALA A 74 16.64 8.81 -4.72
N LEU A 75 15.38 8.98 -4.29
CA LEU A 75 14.95 10.14 -3.50
C LEU A 75 15.44 10.13 -2.03
N SER A 76 16.14 9.07 -1.58
CA SER A 76 16.72 8.98 -0.24
C SER A 76 18.04 9.76 -0.05
N LEU A 77 18.48 10.55 -1.03
CA LEU A 77 19.73 11.31 -0.97
C LEU A 77 19.52 12.82 -1.10
N LYS A 78 18.67 13.43 -0.28
CA LYS A 78 18.84 14.85 0.11
C LYS A 78 18.26 15.12 1.50
N GLY A 79 19.17 15.38 2.44
CA GLY A 79 18.96 16.27 3.59
C GLY A 79 18.39 15.62 4.83
#